data_AF-A0A2E6T3Q3-F1
#
_entry.id   AF-A0A2E6T3Q3-F1
#
_cell.length_a   1.000
_cell.length_b   1.000
_cell.length_c   1.000
_cell.angle_alpha   90.00
_cell.angle_beta   90.00
_cell.angle_gamma   90.00
#
_symmetry.space_group_name_H-M   'P 1'
#
loop_
_entity.id
_entity.type
_entity.pdbx_description
1 polymer ?
#
loop_
_entity_poly.entity_id
_entity_poly.type
_entity_poly.pdbx_seq_one_letter_code
_entity_poly.pdbx_strand_id
1 'polypeptide(L)'
;MSSELLVFGSGDGTGVTATYEETLSEGSVFWTSDAITYDDESDAAKLFGEALDLTGNISYGDAPGWHMDLILEGLDPNRKYVFAGTAMRGGGAGYAERTTNWKIMGAESYVYASSDGAWKVSEDSVEFSTGHNEAGYVAKWTDIVPGADGKIVIRTSHSVGEANGGLAGAHAYKGYAGGVFMLGLQVDSEVIAAGESLSILRVFPKENELEAPPNSPLHVLVEHDAHKVDLSSVKMFLDGKKVVPVIQQDEERTLIVHESTAAFEEFSDHTAKVEFADDSDDQRQYTKSWDFTIMEWTHYESLPVDSVIKLTDLSKKERGFAIRLAAIDPLDPDKEVISQIDDLWWIWDEDYNDYSDRSYFNSKGYYLERDQINYQRDGGTIGNKAGEKLFPGISGTSALIPEGEEFTRIHFGLEATAFLELGVGYYHMQITTTPVHSLHIGFGEDAVELFPDESANPGMEDAKAWQYNFIVEKPGLYPFTLLYYDFLGGSSSLTASGGSASSLEWLNVAPIGMRFLINDDDGRAITAYIPPNTITEVKPAEMSLSMQDEKVIVTWNEAGFLQESEKVTGPWKDVVDAGSPYTIAPHSKANFYRVRH
;
A
#
# COMPACT_ATOMS: atom_id res chain seq x y z
N MET A 1 -8.85 23.22 13.98
CA MET A 1 -8.12 23.55 12.72
C MET A 1 -9.11 24.20 11.77
N SER A 2 -8.74 25.23 11.00
CA SER A 2 -9.67 25.92 10.08
C SER A 2 -8.95 26.26 8.77
N SER A 3 -9.54 25.91 7.63
CA SER A 3 -9.00 26.22 6.30
C SER A 3 -10.12 26.28 5.27
N GLU A 4 -9.90 27.04 4.20
CA GLU A 4 -10.77 26.98 3.02
C GLU A 4 -10.67 25.60 2.36
N LEU A 5 -11.82 25.04 1.96
CA LEU A 5 -11.90 23.86 1.13
C LEU A 5 -11.49 24.24 -0.29
N LEU A 6 -10.65 23.39 -0.87
CA LEU A 6 -10.21 23.54 -2.25
C LEU A 6 -10.97 22.55 -3.13
N VAL A 7 -11.25 22.97 -4.36
CA VAL A 7 -11.82 22.10 -5.38
C VAL A 7 -10.84 20.95 -5.63
N PHE A 8 -11.29 19.72 -5.42
CA PHE A 8 -10.49 18.54 -5.70
C PHE A 8 -10.07 18.55 -7.17
N GLY A 9 -8.78 18.34 -7.44
CA GLY A 9 -8.22 18.41 -8.80
C GLY A 9 -7.71 19.80 -9.20
N SER A 10 -8.43 20.91 -9.08
CA SER A 10 -7.88 22.23 -9.47
C SER A 10 -7.13 22.94 -8.34
N GLY A 11 -7.51 22.70 -7.08
CA GLY A 11 -6.99 23.44 -5.93
C GLY A 11 -7.55 24.86 -5.80
N ASP A 12 -8.53 25.24 -6.63
CA ASP A 12 -9.18 26.54 -6.52
C ASP A 12 -9.95 26.65 -5.20
N GLY A 13 -10.00 27.85 -4.64
CA GLY A 13 -10.82 28.14 -3.47
C GLY A 13 -12.31 27.94 -3.76
N THR A 14 -13.00 27.19 -2.90
CA THR A 14 -14.45 27.00 -3.00
C THR A 14 -15.25 28.15 -2.38
N GLY A 15 -14.60 29.02 -1.59
CA GLY A 15 -15.25 29.98 -0.70
C GLY A 15 -15.86 29.36 0.57
N VAL A 16 -15.81 28.03 0.72
CA VAL A 16 -16.30 27.31 1.90
C VAL A 16 -15.14 27.07 2.86
N THR A 17 -15.30 27.43 4.13
CA THR A 17 -14.33 27.14 5.18
C THR A 17 -14.75 25.90 5.96
N ALA A 18 -13.83 24.96 6.11
CA ALA A 18 -13.98 23.82 7.00
C ALA A 18 -13.23 24.07 8.32
N THR A 19 -13.94 23.95 9.44
CA THR A 19 -13.39 24.11 10.77
C THR A 19 -13.68 22.87 11.61
N TYR A 20 -12.64 22.25 12.16
CA TYR A 20 -12.75 21.19 13.16
C TYR A 20 -12.72 21.78 14.56
N GLU A 21 -13.79 21.52 15.32
CA GLU A 21 -13.92 21.85 16.74
C GLU A 21 -14.08 20.58 17.58
N GLU A 22 -13.16 20.39 18.51
CA GLU A 22 -13.20 19.30 19.47
C GLU A 22 -13.93 19.76 20.73
N THR A 23 -14.88 18.96 21.19
CA THR A 23 -15.49 19.12 22.51
C THR A 23 -15.25 17.87 23.33
N LEU A 24 -14.69 18.04 24.53
CA LEU A 24 -14.38 16.97 25.46
C LEU A 24 -14.84 17.36 26.87
N SER A 25 -15.55 16.45 27.54
CA SER A 25 -15.84 16.55 28.96
C SER A 25 -14.85 15.77 29.82
N GLU A 26 -14.47 14.55 29.40
CA GLU A 26 -13.50 13.67 30.08
C GLU A 26 -12.75 12.83 29.02
N GLY A 27 -11.47 12.50 29.25
CA GLY A 27 -10.68 11.60 28.40
C GLY A 27 -9.56 12.28 27.59
N SER A 28 -9.12 11.62 26.51
CA SER A 28 -8.07 12.09 25.60
C SER A 28 -8.42 11.74 24.16
N VAL A 29 -8.03 12.60 23.23
CA VAL A 29 -8.07 12.32 21.79
C VAL A 29 -6.67 11.93 21.33
N PHE A 30 -6.59 10.88 20.52
CA PHE A 30 -5.33 10.36 19.99
C PHE A 30 -5.30 10.52 18.47
N TRP A 31 -4.17 10.96 17.95
CA TRP A 31 -3.88 10.93 16.52
C TRP A 31 -3.25 9.59 16.19
N THR A 32 -3.77 8.93 15.17
CA THR A 32 -3.42 7.53 14.91
C THR A 32 -3.17 7.35 13.41
N SER A 33 -1.99 6.91 12.98
CA SER A 33 -1.53 6.96 11.57
C SER A 33 -1.41 5.57 10.91
N ASP A 34 -2.40 4.69 11.12
CA ASP A 34 -2.32 3.33 10.54
C ASP A 34 -2.54 3.38 9.03
N ALA A 35 -1.80 2.55 8.30
CA ALA A 35 -2.08 2.25 6.91
C ALA A 35 -3.31 1.34 6.81
N ILE A 36 -4.18 1.62 5.84
CA ILE A 36 -5.48 0.96 5.70
C ILE A 36 -5.67 0.48 4.27
N THR A 37 -6.20 -0.72 4.13
CA THR A 37 -6.77 -1.23 2.88
C THR A 37 -8.30 -1.15 2.95
N TYR A 38 -8.91 -0.79 1.84
CA TYR A 38 -10.37 -0.83 1.65
C TYR A 38 -10.70 -1.81 0.53
N ASP A 39 -11.94 -2.27 0.47
CA ASP A 39 -12.43 -2.97 -0.73
C ASP A 39 -12.50 -1.98 -1.89
N ASP A 40 -11.75 -2.21 -2.96
CA ASP A 40 -11.67 -1.35 -4.15
C ASP A 40 -13.02 -1.15 -4.85
N GLU A 41 -14.01 -2.01 -4.56
CA GLU A 41 -15.37 -1.91 -5.07
C GLU A 41 -16.34 -1.20 -4.09
N SER A 42 -15.86 -0.74 -2.94
CA SER A 42 -16.67 -0.09 -1.90
C SER A 42 -17.15 1.31 -2.28
N ASP A 43 -18.16 1.81 -1.56
CA ASP A 43 -18.63 3.19 -1.72
C ASP A 43 -17.53 4.20 -1.40
N ALA A 44 -16.69 3.92 -0.39
CA ALA A 44 -15.54 4.75 -0.07
C ALA A 44 -14.54 4.81 -1.25
N ALA A 45 -14.20 3.66 -1.83
CA ALA A 45 -13.32 3.58 -3.01
C ALA A 45 -13.89 4.37 -4.19
N LYS A 46 -15.18 4.19 -4.48
CA LYS A 46 -15.87 4.83 -5.61
C LYS A 46 -15.98 6.35 -5.47
N LEU A 47 -16.25 6.82 -4.26
CA LEU A 47 -16.46 8.26 -3.97
C LEU A 47 -15.15 9.02 -3.80
N PHE A 48 -14.16 8.44 -3.12
CA PHE A 48 -12.92 9.14 -2.79
C PHE A 48 -11.74 8.76 -3.70
N GLY A 49 -11.79 7.60 -4.37
CA GLY A 49 -10.82 7.19 -5.40
C GLY A 49 -9.36 7.37 -4.99
N GLU A 50 -8.56 7.95 -5.89
CA GLU A 50 -7.14 8.27 -5.68
C GLU A 50 -6.88 9.41 -4.67
N ALA A 51 -7.92 10.10 -4.18
CA ALA A 51 -7.81 11.09 -3.09
C ALA A 51 -7.80 10.45 -1.71
N LEU A 52 -8.16 9.16 -1.65
CA LEU A 52 -8.40 8.44 -0.42
C LEU A 52 -7.07 8.09 0.25
N ASP A 53 -6.57 9.03 1.05
CA ASP A 53 -5.58 8.76 2.07
C ASP A 53 -6.28 8.75 3.43
N LEU A 54 -6.59 7.55 3.92
CA LEU A 54 -7.14 7.35 5.27
C LEU A 54 -6.04 7.14 6.32
N THR A 55 -4.76 7.30 5.95
CA THR A 55 -3.67 7.27 6.91
C THR A 55 -3.77 8.48 7.83
N GLY A 56 -4.14 8.22 9.08
CA GLY A 56 -4.44 9.29 10.03
C GLY A 56 -5.92 9.34 10.40
N ASN A 57 -6.26 8.80 11.56
CA ASN A 57 -7.58 8.92 12.17
C ASN A 57 -7.47 9.55 13.55
N ILE A 58 -8.53 10.26 13.93
CA ILE A 58 -8.68 10.84 15.26
C ILE A 58 -9.39 9.81 16.13
N SER A 59 -8.65 9.05 16.94
CA SER A 59 -9.24 8.09 17.87
C SER A 59 -9.78 8.80 19.09
N TYR A 60 -10.92 8.29 19.56
CA TYR A 60 -11.49 8.74 20.82
C TYR A 60 -11.13 7.79 21.97
N GLY A 61 -10.83 8.35 23.14
CA GLY A 61 -10.49 7.61 24.35
C GLY A 61 -11.69 6.99 25.06
N ASP A 62 -11.41 6.17 26.07
CA ASP A 62 -12.37 5.30 26.78
C ASP A 62 -13.28 6.05 27.79
N ALA A 63 -13.77 7.25 27.46
CA ALA A 63 -14.53 8.12 28.36
C ALA A 63 -15.75 8.77 27.67
N PRO A 64 -16.80 9.17 28.43
CA PRO A 64 -18.02 9.75 27.86
C PRO A 64 -17.88 11.24 27.48
N GLY A 65 -18.82 11.70 26.64
CA GLY A 65 -19.13 13.12 26.43
C GLY A 65 -18.19 13.89 25.51
N TRP A 66 -17.36 13.20 24.72
CA TRP A 66 -16.61 13.80 23.63
C TRP A 66 -17.42 13.80 22.32
N HIS A 67 -17.16 14.78 21.46
CA HIS A 67 -17.55 14.80 20.04
C HIS A 67 -16.62 15.72 19.25
N MET A 68 -16.57 15.49 17.93
CA MET A 68 -15.87 16.35 16.98
C MET A 68 -16.87 16.92 15.99
N ASP A 69 -16.84 18.23 15.82
CA ASP A 69 -17.68 18.95 14.86
C ASP A 69 -16.84 19.41 13.68
N LEU A 70 -17.18 18.90 12.49
CA LEU A 70 -16.78 19.50 11.22
C LEU A 70 -17.82 20.56 10.86
N ILE A 71 -17.42 21.81 11.01
CA ILE A 71 -18.21 22.98 10.69
C ILE A 71 -17.87 23.40 9.26
N LEU A 72 -18.88 23.46 8.39
CA LEU A 72 -18.75 23.93 7.02
C LEU A 72 -19.49 25.26 6.89
N GLU A 73 -18.76 26.33 6.64
CA GLU A 73 -19.26 27.72 6.62
C GLU A 73 -18.96 28.40 5.28
N GLY A 74 -19.82 29.34 4.87
CA GLY A 74 -19.70 30.02 3.57
C GLY A 74 -20.50 29.35 2.45
N LEU A 75 -21.42 28.44 2.80
CA LEU A 75 -22.32 27.81 1.84
C LEU A 75 -23.39 28.80 1.39
N ASP A 76 -23.70 28.82 0.10
CA ASP A 76 -24.85 29.57 -0.42
C ASP A 76 -26.16 28.86 0.01
N PRO A 77 -27.02 29.50 0.82
CA PRO A 77 -28.28 28.91 1.29
C PRO A 77 -29.30 28.64 0.18
N ASN A 78 -29.08 29.18 -1.02
CA ASN A 78 -29.95 28.96 -2.18
C ASN A 78 -29.48 27.78 -3.06
N ARG A 79 -28.43 27.08 -2.66
CA ARG A 79 -27.87 25.94 -3.39
C ARG A 79 -27.97 24.69 -2.53
N LYS A 80 -27.94 23.54 -3.21
CA LYS A 80 -27.90 22.24 -2.56
C LYS A 80 -26.50 21.65 -2.59
N TYR A 81 -26.21 20.80 -1.63
CA TYR A 81 -24.92 20.15 -1.48
C TYR A 81 -25.08 18.65 -1.19
N VAL A 82 -24.01 17.90 -1.47
CA VAL A 82 -23.79 16.53 -1.05
C VAL A 82 -22.63 16.52 -0.08
N PHE A 83 -22.80 15.88 1.06
CA PHE A 83 -21.70 15.55 1.96
C PHE A 83 -21.48 14.05 1.94
N ALA A 84 -20.21 13.63 1.91
CA ALA A 84 -19.81 12.26 2.17
C ALA A 84 -18.56 12.24 3.04
N GLY A 85 -18.53 11.34 4.04
CA GLY A 85 -17.38 11.17 4.94
C GLY A 85 -17.21 9.72 5.36
N THR A 86 -15.96 9.32 5.57
CA THR A 86 -15.64 7.98 6.10
C THR A 86 -14.39 8.01 6.98
N ALA A 87 -14.20 6.93 7.71
CA ALA A 87 -13.03 6.64 8.52
C ALA A 87 -12.86 5.13 8.60
N MET A 88 -11.61 4.70 8.71
CA MET A 88 -11.24 3.31 8.91
C MET A 88 -9.91 3.28 9.63
N ARG A 89 -9.81 2.56 10.76
CA ARG A 89 -8.55 2.39 11.49
C ARG A 89 -7.71 1.22 11.00
N GLY A 90 -8.33 0.11 10.58
CA GLY A 90 -7.61 -1.11 10.22
C GLY A 90 -7.34 -2.07 11.38
N GLY A 91 -8.00 -1.92 12.54
CA GLY A 91 -7.71 -2.73 13.74
C GLY A 91 -8.18 -4.19 13.71
N GLY A 92 -8.66 -4.67 12.56
CA GLY A 92 -9.23 -6.02 12.40
C GLY A 92 -10.53 -6.26 13.16
N ALA A 93 -11.00 -7.51 13.17
CA ALA A 93 -12.28 -7.90 13.78
C ALA A 93 -12.38 -7.56 15.29
N GLY A 94 -11.25 -7.45 16.00
CA GLY A 94 -11.21 -7.05 17.40
C GLY A 94 -11.49 -5.57 17.67
N TYR A 95 -11.67 -4.77 16.61
CA TYR A 95 -12.01 -3.35 16.68
C TYR A 95 -13.40 -3.08 16.06
N ALA A 96 -14.14 -4.14 15.73
CA ALA A 96 -15.46 -4.05 15.12
C ALA A 96 -16.46 -3.28 16.00
N GLU A 97 -16.30 -3.32 17.33
CA GLU A 97 -17.13 -2.58 18.29
C GLU A 97 -16.86 -1.07 18.32
N ARG A 98 -15.77 -0.58 17.69
CA ARG A 98 -15.42 0.84 17.66
C ARG A 98 -16.23 1.56 16.58
N THR A 99 -17.44 1.94 16.96
CA THR A 99 -18.45 2.53 16.08
C THR A 99 -18.51 4.04 16.25
N THR A 100 -18.48 4.75 15.13
CA THR A 100 -18.70 6.20 15.09
C THR A 100 -20.13 6.49 14.65
N ASN A 101 -20.81 7.34 15.41
CA ASN A 101 -22.04 7.99 14.99
C ASN A 101 -21.70 9.25 14.20
N TRP A 102 -22.24 9.36 12.99
CA TRP A 102 -22.17 10.56 12.17
C TRP A 102 -23.54 11.22 12.16
N LYS A 103 -23.56 12.55 12.36
CA LYS A 103 -24.80 13.31 12.44
C LYS A 103 -24.72 14.64 11.71
N ILE A 104 -25.67 14.92 10.82
CA ILE A 104 -25.83 16.23 10.17
C ILE A 104 -26.69 17.15 11.03
N MET A 105 -26.28 18.41 11.16
CA MET A 105 -26.96 19.45 11.95
C MET A 105 -26.87 20.81 11.24
N GLY A 106 -27.79 21.73 11.58
CA GLY A 106 -27.79 23.11 11.07
C GLY A 106 -28.33 23.29 9.65
N ALA A 107 -28.45 22.21 8.87
CA ALA A 107 -29.13 22.22 7.58
C ALA A 107 -30.66 22.39 7.74
N GLU A 108 -31.27 23.15 6.83
CA GLU A 108 -32.73 23.33 6.72
C GLU A 108 -33.41 22.05 6.22
N SER A 109 -32.80 21.39 5.23
CA SER A 109 -33.22 20.07 4.75
C SER A 109 -32.06 19.25 4.21
N TYR A 110 -32.23 17.93 4.18
CA TYR A 110 -31.29 16.95 3.65
C TYR A 110 -32.03 15.64 3.38
N VAL A 111 -31.42 14.78 2.57
CA VAL A 111 -31.87 13.42 2.28
C VAL A 111 -30.78 12.44 2.71
N TYR A 112 -31.15 11.45 3.51
CA TYR A 112 -30.23 10.38 3.90
C TYR A 112 -29.84 9.53 2.68
N ALA A 113 -28.54 9.34 2.46
CA ALA A 113 -28.02 8.61 1.30
C ALA A 113 -26.74 7.81 1.63
N SER A 114 -26.55 7.43 2.90
CA SER A 114 -25.38 6.66 3.35
C SER A 114 -25.38 5.24 2.80
N SER A 115 -24.20 4.59 2.80
CA SER A 115 -23.98 3.27 2.22
C SER A 115 -24.99 2.21 2.64
N ASP A 116 -25.33 1.34 1.70
CA ASP A 116 -26.07 0.12 2.00
C ASP A 116 -25.25 -0.77 2.95
N GLY A 117 -25.84 -1.14 4.09
CA GLY A 117 -25.16 -1.88 5.16
C GLY A 117 -24.68 -1.01 6.33
N ALA A 118 -24.61 0.31 6.16
CA ALA A 118 -24.42 1.22 7.29
C ALA A 118 -25.69 1.28 8.15
N TRP A 119 -25.53 1.37 9.47
CA TRP A 119 -26.64 1.35 10.42
C TRP A 119 -27.32 2.70 10.51
N LYS A 120 -28.48 2.83 9.87
CA LYS A 120 -29.30 4.03 9.94
C LYS A 120 -29.93 4.18 11.32
N VAL A 121 -29.47 5.16 12.10
CA VAL A 121 -30.08 5.53 13.40
C VAL A 121 -31.33 6.37 13.17
N SER A 122 -31.25 7.34 12.25
CA SER A 122 -32.33 8.26 11.85
C SER A 122 -32.01 8.91 10.50
N GLU A 123 -32.89 9.75 9.97
CA GLU A 123 -32.62 10.48 8.71
C GLU A 123 -31.40 11.41 8.81
N ASP A 124 -31.10 11.90 10.02
CA ASP A 124 -29.99 12.79 10.31
C ASP A 124 -28.76 12.06 10.85
N SER A 125 -28.80 10.73 11.01
CA SER A 125 -27.74 10.00 11.72
C SER A 125 -27.50 8.56 11.25
N VAL A 126 -26.22 8.20 11.12
CA VAL A 126 -25.75 6.87 10.71
C VAL A 126 -24.60 6.38 11.58
N GLU A 127 -24.52 5.07 11.77
CA GLU A 127 -23.44 4.39 12.48
C GLU A 127 -22.82 3.28 11.64
N PHE A 128 -21.50 3.13 11.75
CA PHE A 128 -20.78 1.94 11.31
C PHE A 128 -19.46 1.84 12.08
N SER A 129 -18.88 0.65 12.08
CA SER A 129 -17.55 0.46 12.68
C SER A 129 -16.54 1.26 11.89
N THR A 130 -15.88 2.22 12.52
CA THR A 130 -14.73 2.94 11.96
C THR A 130 -13.42 2.33 12.45
N GLY A 131 -13.47 1.46 13.45
CA GLY A 131 -12.33 0.61 13.83
C GLY A 131 -12.01 -0.47 12.80
N HIS A 132 -13.06 -1.02 12.15
CA HIS A 132 -12.97 -2.08 11.16
C HIS A 132 -14.06 -1.93 10.07
N ASN A 133 -13.86 -0.96 9.18
CA ASN A 133 -14.67 -0.61 8.03
C ASN A 133 -14.09 -1.16 6.70
N GLU A 134 -13.70 -2.44 6.63
CA GLU A 134 -13.15 -3.04 5.39
C GLU A 134 -14.14 -2.97 4.22
N ALA A 135 -15.45 -2.99 4.53
CA ALA A 135 -16.53 -2.83 3.55
C ALA A 135 -16.62 -1.41 2.94
N GLY A 136 -15.85 -0.44 3.47
CA GLY A 136 -15.78 0.93 2.95
C GLY A 136 -17.11 1.69 3.03
N TYR A 137 -17.84 1.58 4.15
CA TYR A 137 -19.07 2.33 4.37
C TYR A 137 -18.82 3.83 4.48
N VAL A 138 -19.77 4.62 3.99
CA VAL A 138 -19.71 6.09 3.94
C VAL A 138 -20.96 6.68 4.59
N ALA A 139 -20.74 7.67 5.46
CA ALA A 139 -21.81 8.56 5.93
C ALA A 139 -22.08 9.61 4.84
N LYS A 140 -23.28 9.60 4.26
CA LYS A 140 -23.64 10.47 3.13
C LYS A 140 -25.04 11.05 3.26
N TRP A 141 -25.14 12.32 2.91
CA TRP A 141 -26.40 13.05 2.75
C TRP A 141 -26.38 13.83 1.44
N THR A 142 -27.50 13.84 0.75
CA THR A 142 -27.75 14.63 -0.48
C THR A 142 -28.83 15.68 -0.21
N ASP A 143 -29.09 16.53 -1.19
CA ASP A 143 -30.08 17.60 -1.17
C ASP A 143 -29.96 18.49 0.07
N ILE A 144 -28.72 18.71 0.53
CA ILE A 144 -28.45 19.49 1.73
C ILE A 144 -28.68 20.95 1.40
N VAL A 145 -29.72 21.54 1.99
CA VAL A 145 -29.95 22.98 2.00
C VAL A 145 -29.34 23.53 3.29
N PRO A 146 -28.27 24.36 3.22
CA PRO A 146 -27.66 24.93 4.40
C PRO A 146 -28.63 25.83 5.18
N GLY A 147 -28.31 26.11 6.44
CA GLY A 147 -28.99 27.15 7.19
C GLY A 147 -28.90 28.52 6.50
N ALA A 148 -29.78 29.46 6.83
CA ALA A 148 -29.75 30.82 6.30
C ALA A 148 -28.43 31.58 6.63
N ASP A 149 -27.67 31.09 7.60
CA ASP A 149 -26.33 31.53 7.97
C ASP A 149 -25.22 30.93 7.09
N GLY A 150 -25.56 30.08 6.12
CA GLY A 150 -24.63 29.43 5.21
C GLY A 150 -23.78 28.36 5.88
N LYS A 151 -24.29 27.74 6.94
CA LYS A 151 -23.57 26.79 7.78
C LYS A 151 -24.27 25.43 7.86
N ILE A 152 -23.47 24.37 7.86
CA ILE A 152 -23.87 23.04 8.35
C ILE A 152 -22.79 22.49 9.28
N VAL A 153 -23.16 21.52 10.12
CA VAL A 153 -22.22 20.83 11.01
C VAL A 153 -22.39 19.33 10.84
N ILE A 154 -21.27 18.64 10.61
CA ILE A 154 -21.19 17.18 10.67
C ILE A 154 -20.51 16.82 11.98
N ARG A 155 -21.29 16.27 12.91
CA ARG A 155 -20.81 15.79 14.19
C ARG A 155 -20.45 14.32 14.10
N THR A 156 -19.28 13.99 14.64
CA THR A 156 -18.87 12.61 14.90
C THR A 156 -18.77 12.38 16.40
N SER A 157 -19.39 11.30 16.88
CA SER A 157 -19.37 10.87 18.28
C SER A 157 -19.25 9.34 18.37
N HIS A 158 -19.20 8.79 19.59
CA HIS A 158 -19.40 7.36 19.78
C HIS A 158 -20.84 7.00 19.41
N SER A 159 -21.10 5.70 19.26
CA SER A 159 -22.46 5.19 19.08
C SER A 159 -23.43 5.80 20.08
N VAL A 160 -24.65 6.09 19.63
CA VAL A 160 -25.75 6.52 20.52
C VAL A 160 -26.18 5.41 21.48
N GLY A 161 -25.69 4.18 21.29
CA GLY A 161 -25.98 3.00 22.07
C GLY A 161 -27.29 2.32 21.66
N GLU A 162 -27.33 1.00 21.79
CA GLU A 162 -28.46 0.16 21.35
C GLU A 162 -29.80 0.60 21.96
N ALA A 163 -29.80 1.05 23.22
CA ALA A 163 -30.99 1.57 23.89
C ALA A 163 -31.61 2.81 23.21
N ASN A 164 -30.82 3.54 22.43
CA ASN A 164 -31.24 4.72 21.67
C ASN A 164 -31.33 4.45 20.15
N GLY A 165 -31.33 3.18 19.75
CA GLY A 165 -31.39 2.77 18.34
C GLY A 165 -30.04 2.72 17.64
N GLY A 166 -28.93 2.81 18.37
CA GLY A 166 -27.57 2.64 17.84
C GLY A 166 -27.24 1.19 17.48
N LEU A 167 -26.11 1.01 16.78
CA LEU A 167 -25.65 -0.29 16.31
C LEU A 167 -25.36 -1.24 17.49
N ALA A 168 -25.97 -2.42 17.46
CA ALA A 168 -25.80 -3.42 18.50
C ALA A 168 -24.33 -3.88 18.61
N GLY A 169 -23.85 -4.03 19.84
CA GLY A 169 -22.46 -4.44 20.11
C GLY A 169 -21.42 -3.32 19.99
N ALA A 170 -21.81 -2.08 19.66
CA ALA A 170 -20.92 -0.94 19.70
C ALA A 170 -20.43 -0.64 21.13
N HIS A 171 -19.15 -0.28 21.26
CA HIS A 171 -18.59 0.17 22.52
C HIS A 171 -19.13 1.56 22.88
N ALA A 172 -19.43 1.78 24.15
CA ALA A 172 -20.08 3.01 24.63
C ALA A 172 -19.26 4.29 24.41
N TYR A 173 -17.94 4.18 24.26
CA TYR A 173 -17.03 5.34 24.26
C TYR A 173 -15.96 5.35 23.15
N LYS A 174 -15.87 4.30 22.33
CA LYS A 174 -14.74 4.14 21.38
C LYS A 174 -15.23 4.28 19.95
N GLY A 175 -14.41 4.93 19.12
CA GLY A 175 -14.61 5.12 17.69
C GLY A 175 -13.46 5.94 17.10
N TYR A 176 -13.62 6.36 15.86
CA TYR A 176 -12.68 7.25 15.17
C TYR A 176 -13.42 8.38 14.43
N ALA A 177 -12.97 9.62 14.62
CA ALA A 177 -13.44 10.79 13.89
C ALA A 177 -12.83 10.78 12.50
N GLY A 178 -13.67 11.15 11.52
CA GLY A 178 -13.41 11.19 10.08
C GLY A 178 -11.95 11.20 9.64
N GLY A 179 -11.59 10.24 8.78
CA GLY A 179 -10.31 10.22 8.08
C GLY A 179 -10.35 11.10 6.83
N VAL A 180 -11.42 11.01 6.04
CA VAL A 180 -11.63 11.82 4.84
C VAL A 180 -13.08 12.30 4.75
N PHE A 181 -13.29 13.44 4.10
CA PHE A 181 -14.61 13.88 3.67
C PHE A 181 -14.54 14.64 2.36
N MET A 182 -15.69 14.76 1.70
CA MET A 182 -15.92 15.62 0.56
C MET A 182 -17.19 16.43 0.75
N LEU A 183 -17.19 17.63 0.17
CA LEU A 183 -18.38 18.43 -0.01
C LEU A 183 -18.53 18.72 -1.50
N GLY A 184 -19.61 18.20 -2.09
CA GLY A 184 -19.97 18.46 -3.47
C GLY A 184 -21.10 19.49 -3.52
N LEU A 185 -21.01 20.43 -4.44
CA LEU A 185 -22.20 21.18 -4.83
C LEU A 185 -23.14 20.24 -5.61
N GLN A 186 -24.39 20.16 -5.18
CA GLN A 186 -25.42 19.40 -5.88
C GLN A 186 -26.08 20.31 -6.92
N VAL A 187 -25.95 19.93 -8.19
CA VAL A 187 -26.64 20.62 -9.28
C VAL A 187 -28.09 20.13 -9.27
N ASP A 188 -29.03 21.01 -8.97
CA ASP A 188 -30.45 20.69 -9.08
C ASP A 188 -30.76 20.28 -10.53
N SER A 189 -31.38 19.12 -10.68
CA SER A 189 -31.86 18.59 -11.98
C SER A 189 -32.94 19.46 -12.62
N GLU A 190 -33.30 20.59 -11.98
CA GLU A 190 -34.18 21.64 -12.51
C GLU A 190 -33.46 23.00 -12.49
N VAL A 191 -32.36 23.13 -13.22
CA VAL A 191 -32.18 23.95 -14.44
C VAL A 191 -30.73 23.72 -14.84
N ILE A 192 -30.42 22.48 -15.24
CA ILE A 192 -29.29 22.25 -16.14
C ILE A 192 -29.72 22.94 -17.43
N ALA A 193 -29.03 24.01 -17.82
CA ALA A 193 -29.09 24.44 -19.20
C ALA A 193 -28.78 23.19 -20.04
N ALA A 194 -29.78 22.67 -20.77
CA ALA A 194 -29.64 21.44 -21.55
C ALA A 194 -28.32 21.48 -22.33
N GLY A 195 -27.30 20.76 -21.86
CA GLY A 195 -25.94 21.10 -22.27
C GLY A 195 -24.84 20.11 -21.91
N GLU A 196 -24.75 19.59 -20.70
CA GLU A 196 -23.60 18.72 -20.34
C GLU A 196 -24.05 17.41 -19.71
N SER A 197 -23.90 16.30 -20.44
CA SER A 197 -24.17 14.92 -20.01
C SER A 197 -22.88 14.16 -19.63
N LEU A 198 -21.76 14.86 -19.63
CA LEU A 198 -20.42 14.38 -19.30
C LEU A 198 -19.70 15.47 -18.50
N SER A 199 -18.94 15.07 -17.48
CA SER A 199 -18.15 15.98 -16.64
C SER A 199 -16.70 15.51 -16.56
N ILE A 200 -15.73 16.39 -16.82
CA ILE A 200 -14.31 16.07 -16.60
C ILE A 200 -14.03 16.21 -15.10
N LEU A 201 -13.89 15.08 -14.41
CA LEU A 201 -13.63 15.05 -12.97
C LEU A 201 -12.18 15.38 -12.63
N ARG A 202 -11.25 14.95 -13.48
CA ARG A 202 -9.82 15.07 -13.20
C ARG A 202 -8.98 15.13 -14.46
N VAL A 203 -7.88 15.86 -14.34
CA VAL A 203 -6.72 15.79 -15.23
C VAL A 203 -5.45 15.49 -14.43
N PHE A 204 -4.47 14.82 -15.05
CA PHE A 204 -3.11 14.65 -14.55
C PHE A 204 -2.10 14.94 -15.69
N PRO A 205 -0.95 15.60 -15.43
CA PRO A 205 -0.61 16.32 -14.19
C PRO A 205 -1.70 17.31 -13.81
N LYS A 206 -1.74 17.67 -12.53
CA LYS A 206 -2.75 18.58 -12.01
C LYS A 206 -2.71 19.89 -12.82
N GLU A 207 -3.86 20.51 -13.05
CA GLU A 207 -3.89 21.83 -13.69
C GLU A 207 -3.09 22.84 -12.84
N ASN A 208 -2.13 23.50 -13.48
CA ASN A 208 -1.13 24.38 -12.88
C ASN A 208 -0.20 23.68 -11.86
N GLU A 209 0.01 22.37 -12.00
CA GLU A 209 1.07 21.67 -11.25
C GLU A 209 2.42 22.33 -11.52
N LEU A 210 3.23 22.51 -10.47
CA LEU A 210 4.56 23.13 -10.57
C LEU A 210 5.69 22.12 -10.39
N GLU A 211 5.39 20.96 -9.82
CA GLU A 211 6.38 19.92 -9.51
C GLU A 211 5.99 18.56 -10.12
N ALA A 212 5.50 18.57 -11.36
CA ALA A 212 5.14 17.33 -12.03
C ALA A 212 6.39 16.46 -12.26
N PRO A 213 6.34 15.14 -11.96
CA PRO A 213 7.43 14.24 -12.28
C PRO A 213 7.75 14.26 -13.78
N PRO A 214 9.02 14.15 -14.19
CA PRO A 214 9.41 14.28 -15.59
C PRO A 214 8.92 13.12 -16.47
N ASN A 215 8.52 11.99 -15.88
CA ASN A 215 7.87 10.87 -16.56
C ASN A 215 6.34 10.88 -16.40
N SER A 216 5.73 12.02 -16.04
CA SER A 216 4.28 12.13 -15.87
C SER A 216 3.51 11.68 -17.12
N PRO A 217 2.56 10.74 -17.00
CA PRO A 217 1.57 10.50 -18.06
C PRO A 217 0.57 11.66 -18.10
N LEU A 218 -0.26 11.70 -19.15
CA LEU A 218 -1.43 12.56 -19.19
C LEU A 218 -2.69 11.73 -18.92
N HIS A 219 -3.40 11.99 -17.83
CA HIS A 219 -4.66 11.31 -17.52
C HIS A 219 -5.84 12.27 -17.59
N VAL A 220 -6.98 11.79 -18.05
CA VAL A 220 -8.27 12.48 -17.95
C VAL A 220 -9.32 11.49 -17.49
N LEU A 221 -10.01 11.79 -16.40
CA LEU A 221 -11.16 11.02 -15.92
C LEU A 221 -12.44 11.80 -16.22
N VAL A 222 -13.35 11.17 -16.94
CA VAL A 222 -14.65 11.73 -17.32
C VAL A 222 -15.74 10.91 -16.65
N GLU A 223 -16.66 11.58 -15.96
CA GLU A 223 -17.87 10.99 -15.41
C GLU A 223 -19.00 11.06 -16.43
N HIS A 224 -19.75 9.97 -16.51
CA HIS A 224 -20.96 9.85 -17.31
C HIS A 224 -22.18 10.24 -16.49
N ASP A 225 -23.15 10.84 -17.16
CA ASP A 225 -24.51 11.00 -16.66
C ASP A 225 -25.48 10.34 -17.66
N ALA A 226 -26.25 11.13 -18.42
CA ALA A 226 -27.20 10.61 -19.39
C ALA A 226 -26.56 9.99 -20.65
N HIS A 227 -25.30 10.34 -20.95
CA HIS A 227 -24.55 9.91 -22.12
C HIS A 227 -23.13 9.49 -21.74
N LYS A 228 -22.48 8.72 -22.62
CA LYS A 228 -21.08 8.30 -22.46
C LYS A 228 -20.17 9.06 -23.42
N VAL A 229 -18.86 8.97 -23.21
CA VAL A 229 -17.88 9.48 -24.18
C VAL A 229 -17.97 8.64 -25.47
N ASP A 230 -18.16 9.28 -26.63
CA ASP A 230 -17.93 8.63 -27.92
C ASP A 230 -16.43 8.39 -28.11
N LEU A 231 -16.01 7.14 -27.92
CA LEU A 231 -14.60 6.73 -27.97
C LEU A 231 -13.92 7.10 -29.30
N SER A 232 -14.67 7.18 -30.40
CA SER A 232 -14.13 7.50 -31.72
C SER A 232 -13.80 8.99 -31.89
N SER A 233 -14.39 9.84 -31.04
CA SER A 233 -14.22 11.29 -31.08
C SER A 233 -12.98 11.80 -30.34
N VAL A 234 -12.42 10.98 -29.44
CA VAL A 234 -11.36 11.38 -28.50
C VAL A 234 -10.08 11.78 -29.25
N LYS A 235 -9.58 12.97 -28.92
CA LYS A 235 -8.30 13.50 -29.37
C LYS A 235 -7.57 14.08 -28.17
N MET A 236 -6.28 13.75 -28.05
CA MET A 236 -5.42 14.28 -27.02
C MET A 236 -4.22 14.98 -27.65
N PHE A 237 -3.76 16.05 -27.03
CA PHE A 237 -2.63 16.86 -27.49
C PHE A 237 -1.72 17.21 -26.34
N LEU A 238 -0.43 17.32 -26.64
CA LEU A 238 0.63 17.77 -25.77
C LEU A 238 1.46 18.80 -26.55
N ASP A 239 1.55 20.02 -26.03
CA ASP A 239 2.20 21.18 -26.67
C ASP A 239 1.72 21.40 -28.11
N GLY A 240 0.40 21.26 -28.30
CA GLY A 240 -0.27 21.38 -29.59
C GLY A 240 -0.06 20.21 -30.57
N LYS A 241 0.77 19.21 -30.23
CA LYS A 241 0.96 18.00 -31.05
C LYS A 241 -0.02 16.92 -30.62
N LYS A 242 -0.68 16.29 -31.59
CA LYS A 242 -1.61 15.19 -31.32
C LYS A 242 -0.86 13.96 -30.78
N VAL A 243 -1.30 13.42 -29.67
CA VAL A 243 -0.80 12.18 -29.05
C VAL A 243 -1.87 11.09 -29.09
N VAL A 244 -1.46 9.84 -28.89
CA VAL A 244 -2.36 8.68 -28.92
C VAL A 244 -2.67 8.24 -27.48
N PRO A 245 -3.92 8.35 -27.02
CA PRO A 245 -4.30 7.82 -25.73
C PRO A 245 -4.75 6.35 -25.80
N VAL A 246 -4.59 5.64 -24.69
CA VAL A 246 -5.32 4.43 -24.32
C VAL A 246 -6.60 4.87 -23.59
N ILE A 247 -7.74 4.26 -23.94
CA ILE A 247 -9.04 4.65 -23.38
C ILE A 247 -9.69 3.42 -22.75
N GLN A 248 -10.12 3.55 -21.51
CA GLN A 248 -10.90 2.57 -20.77
C GLN A 248 -12.23 3.20 -20.40
N GLN A 249 -13.34 2.51 -20.65
CA GLN A 249 -14.68 3.02 -20.40
C GLN A 249 -15.54 1.94 -19.74
N ASP A 250 -16.26 2.31 -18.70
CA ASP A 250 -17.25 1.48 -18.01
C ASP A 250 -18.67 2.11 -18.08
N GLU A 251 -19.55 1.77 -17.15
CA GLU A 251 -20.90 2.34 -17.09
C GLU A 251 -20.90 3.79 -16.62
N GLU A 252 -20.08 4.13 -15.63
CA GLU A 252 -20.08 5.40 -14.92
C GLU A 252 -18.97 6.35 -15.40
N ARG A 253 -17.87 5.84 -15.97
CA ARG A 253 -16.67 6.65 -16.25
C ARG A 253 -15.92 6.25 -17.51
N THR A 254 -15.16 7.21 -18.05
CA THR A 254 -14.13 7.02 -19.08
C THR A 254 -12.80 7.55 -18.56
N LEU A 255 -11.77 6.69 -18.57
CA LEU A 255 -10.39 7.04 -18.29
C LEU A 255 -9.60 7.11 -19.62
N ILE A 256 -8.99 8.26 -19.89
CA ILE A 256 -8.17 8.54 -21.08
C ILE A 256 -6.73 8.75 -20.61
N VAL A 257 -5.80 7.90 -21.07
CA VAL A 257 -4.39 7.91 -20.62
C VAL A 257 -3.45 8.02 -21.80
N HIS A 258 -2.50 8.94 -21.75
CA HIS A 258 -1.33 8.95 -22.64
C HIS A 258 -0.06 8.79 -21.82
N GLU A 259 0.63 7.67 -21.99
CA GLU A 259 1.94 7.43 -21.38
C GLU A 259 3.02 8.25 -22.07
N SER A 260 3.83 8.97 -21.29
CA SER A 260 4.97 9.72 -21.79
C SER A 260 6.09 8.76 -22.21
N THR A 261 6.50 8.83 -23.47
CA THR A 261 7.52 7.91 -24.03
C THR A 261 8.96 8.33 -23.72
N ALA A 262 9.16 9.54 -23.19
CA ALA A 262 10.45 10.08 -22.77
C ALA A 262 10.23 11.03 -21.59
N ALA A 263 11.26 11.22 -20.78
CA ALA A 263 11.25 12.21 -19.72
C ALA A 263 11.19 13.63 -20.31
N PHE A 264 10.37 14.49 -19.73
CA PHE A 264 10.34 15.91 -20.03
C PHE A 264 11.61 16.61 -19.51
N GLU A 265 11.94 17.75 -20.13
CA GLU A 265 13.05 18.60 -19.66
C GLU A 265 12.71 19.17 -18.27
N GLU A 266 13.70 19.41 -17.42
CA GLU A 266 13.43 20.02 -16.10
C GLU A 266 12.99 21.49 -16.25
N PHE A 267 12.12 21.96 -15.35
CA PHE A 267 11.54 23.30 -15.38
C PHE A 267 10.83 23.70 -16.68
N SER A 268 10.51 22.74 -17.56
CA SER A 268 9.76 23.04 -18.77
C SER A 268 8.26 23.14 -18.47
N ASP A 269 7.63 24.14 -19.08
CA ASP A 269 6.19 24.31 -19.09
C ASP A 269 5.58 23.52 -20.24
N HIS A 270 4.48 22.83 -19.96
CA HIS A 270 3.73 22.04 -20.95
C HIS A 270 2.25 22.36 -20.89
N THR A 271 1.60 22.28 -22.05
CA THR A 271 0.14 22.39 -22.17
C THR A 271 -0.43 21.10 -22.73
N ALA A 272 -1.27 20.43 -21.95
CA ALA A 272 -2.07 19.30 -22.40
C ALA A 272 -3.48 19.75 -22.78
N LYS A 273 -4.07 19.05 -23.75
CA LYS A 273 -5.44 19.30 -24.20
C LYS A 273 -6.13 18.00 -24.56
N VAL A 274 -7.39 17.86 -24.16
CA VAL A 274 -8.29 16.79 -24.60
C VAL A 274 -9.52 17.39 -25.28
N GLU A 275 -9.96 16.74 -26.35
CA GLU A 275 -11.21 17.01 -27.07
C GLU A 275 -11.97 15.70 -27.22
N PHE A 276 -13.27 15.68 -26.95
CA PHE A 276 -14.13 14.51 -27.17
C PHE A 276 -15.58 14.95 -27.32
N ALA A 277 -16.44 14.01 -27.71
CA ALA A 277 -17.88 14.20 -27.82
C ALA A 277 -18.63 13.19 -26.95
N ASP A 278 -19.89 13.49 -26.64
CA ASP A 278 -20.81 12.49 -26.11
C ASP A 278 -21.34 11.55 -27.20
N ASP A 279 -21.94 10.43 -26.78
CA ASP A 279 -22.56 9.42 -27.64
C ASP A 279 -24.01 9.72 -28.00
N SER A 280 -24.47 10.96 -27.80
CA SER A 280 -25.83 11.38 -28.12
C SER A 280 -26.04 11.53 -29.63
N ASP A 281 -27.30 11.49 -30.08
CA ASP A 281 -27.66 11.71 -31.49
C ASP A 281 -27.24 13.11 -31.98
N ASP A 282 -27.28 14.11 -31.10
CA ASP A 282 -26.83 15.49 -31.33
C ASP A 282 -25.49 15.73 -30.61
N GLN A 283 -24.47 14.97 -31.00
CA GLN A 283 -23.14 14.91 -30.36
C GLN A 283 -22.63 16.27 -29.86
N ARG A 284 -22.54 16.43 -28.54
CA ARG A 284 -21.97 17.64 -27.93
C ARG A 284 -20.47 17.50 -27.80
N GLN A 285 -19.75 18.60 -28.03
CA GLN A 285 -18.29 18.63 -28.00
C GLN A 285 -17.78 19.19 -26.67
N TYR A 286 -16.79 18.53 -26.12
CA TYR A 286 -16.11 18.87 -24.88
C TYR A 286 -14.64 19.14 -25.17
N THR A 287 -14.08 20.14 -24.50
CA THR A 287 -12.65 20.46 -24.58
C THR A 287 -12.14 20.89 -23.21
N LYS A 288 -10.97 20.38 -22.83
CA LYS A 288 -10.21 20.86 -21.67
C LYS A 288 -8.76 21.03 -22.07
N SER A 289 -8.20 22.17 -21.69
CA SER A 289 -6.77 22.47 -21.78
C SER A 289 -6.28 22.74 -20.36
N TRP A 290 -5.09 22.29 -20.02
CA TRP A 290 -4.46 22.56 -18.73
C TRP A 290 -2.94 22.61 -18.89
N ASP A 291 -2.31 23.39 -18.04
CA ASP A 291 -0.87 23.60 -18.03
C ASP A 291 -0.23 22.89 -16.83
N PHE A 292 1.04 22.50 -16.96
CA PHE A 292 1.85 21.96 -15.87
C PHE A 292 3.34 22.23 -16.10
N THR A 293 4.11 22.29 -15.01
CA THR A 293 5.57 22.50 -15.00
C THR A 293 6.25 21.27 -14.43
N ILE A 294 7.40 20.91 -15.02
CA ILE A 294 8.21 19.78 -14.57
C ILE A 294 9.14 20.22 -13.44
N MET A 295 9.26 19.39 -12.40
CA MET A 295 10.19 19.62 -11.30
C MET A 295 11.67 19.66 -11.75
N GLU A 296 12.55 20.18 -10.89
CA GLU A 296 13.99 19.94 -11.04
C GLU A 296 14.29 18.47 -10.79
N TRP A 297 15.00 17.81 -11.70
CA TRP A 297 15.29 16.38 -11.52
C TRP A 297 16.67 15.96 -12.02
N THR A 298 17.38 16.80 -12.77
CA THR A 298 18.72 16.43 -13.26
C THR A 298 19.81 16.53 -12.19
N HIS A 299 19.49 17.10 -11.02
CA HIS A 299 20.38 17.12 -9.86
C HIS A 299 20.51 15.76 -9.17
N TYR A 300 19.57 14.82 -9.41
CA TYR A 300 19.64 13.48 -8.86
C TYR A 300 20.71 12.64 -9.57
N GLU A 301 21.35 11.74 -8.82
CA GLU A 301 22.40 10.89 -9.37
C GLU A 301 21.85 9.90 -10.42
N SER A 302 22.65 9.68 -11.46
CA SER A 302 22.35 8.66 -12.47
C SER A 302 22.91 7.31 -12.07
N LEU A 303 22.13 6.24 -12.24
CA LEU A 303 22.62 4.89 -11.98
C LEU A 303 23.81 4.54 -12.90
N PRO A 304 24.85 3.85 -12.41
CA PRO A 304 26.01 3.47 -13.21
C PRO A 304 25.61 2.61 -14.43
N VAL A 305 25.84 3.14 -15.63
CA VAL A 305 25.48 2.48 -16.90
C VAL A 305 26.25 1.18 -17.18
N ASP A 306 27.37 0.97 -16.48
CA ASP A 306 28.20 -0.24 -16.60
C ASP A 306 27.63 -1.42 -15.81
N SER A 307 26.74 -1.17 -14.84
CA SER A 307 26.08 -2.20 -14.04
C SER A 307 24.89 -2.85 -14.76
N VAL A 308 24.45 -2.30 -15.89
CA VAL A 308 23.22 -2.75 -16.58
C VAL A 308 23.46 -4.00 -17.43
N ILE A 309 22.59 -4.99 -17.26
CA ILE A 309 22.54 -6.19 -18.12
C ILE A 309 21.21 -6.26 -18.87
N LYS A 310 21.14 -7.07 -19.94
CA LYS A 310 19.88 -7.30 -20.64
C LYS A 310 19.12 -8.43 -19.98
N LEU A 311 17.79 -8.37 -20.05
CA LEU A 311 16.92 -9.49 -19.64
C LEU A 311 17.25 -10.81 -20.37
N THR A 312 17.78 -10.74 -21.60
CA THR A 312 18.23 -11.92 -22.36
C THR A 312 19.52 -12.56 -21.81
N ASP A 313 20.28 -11.82 -21.01
CA ASP A 313 21.56 -12.27 -20.46
C ASP A 313 21.34 -13.05 -19.14
N LEU A 314 20.17 -12.94 -18.52
CA LEU A 314 19.78 -13.78 -17.39
C LEU A 314 19.54 -15.23 -17.83
N SER A 315 20.28 -16.16 -17.23
CA SER A 315 20.13 -17.61 -17.47
C SER A 315 18.82 -18.18 -16.90
N LYS A 316 18.27 -17.54 -15.87
CA LYS A 316 16.97 -17.84 -15.25
C LYS A 316 16.22 -16.52 -15.03
N LYS A 317 14.92 -16.50 -15.30
CA LYS A 317 14.05 -15.32 -15.21
C LYS A 317 12.99 -15.50 -14.14
N GLU A 318 13.41 -15.95 -12.96
CA GLU A 318 12.53 -16.08 -11.80
C GLU A 318 12.33 -14.69 -11.18
N ARG A 319 11.07 -14.30 -10.94
CA ARG A 319 10.73 -13.04 -10.30
C ARG A 319 11.03 -13.08 -8.81
N GLY A 320 11.41 -11.94 -8.23
CA GLY A 320 11.59 -11.75 -6.79
C GLY A 320 13.02 -11.43 -6.36
N PHE A 321 13.33 -11.77 -5.11
CA PHE A 321 14.55 -11.41 -4.39
C PHE A 321 15.24 -12.66 -3.82
N ALA A 322 16.57 -12.64 -3.81
CA ALA A 322 17.35 -13.59 -3.05
C ALA A 322 17.76 -12.97 -1.72
N ILE A 323 17.36 -13.59 -0.62
CA ILE A 323 17.55 -13.07 0.72
C ILE A 323 18.50 -13.99 1.51
N ARG A 324 19.53 -13.41 2.11
CA ARG A 324 20.27 -14.02 3.22
C ARG A 324 19.98 -13.26 4.50
N LEU A 325 19.96 -13.98 5.61
CA LEU A 325 19.71 -13.41 6.93
C LEU A 325 20.67 -14.07 7.92
N ALA A 326 21.19 -13.33 8.89
CA ALA A 326 21.93 -13.87 10.03
C ALA A 326 21.31 -13.34 11.31
N ALA A 327 21.00 -14.23 12.26
CA ALA A 327 20.49 -13.85 13.58
C ALA A 327 21.53 -14.21 14.64
N ILE A 328 22.17 -13.20 15.23
CA ILE A 328 23.41 -13.34 16.00
C ILE A 328 23.22 -12.84 17.43
N ASP A 329 23.78 -13.55 18.42
CA ASP A 329 23.91 -13.02 19.79
C ASP A 329 25.12 -12.06 19.82
N PRO A 330 24.90 -10.73 19.98
CA PRO A 330 25.97 -9.74 19.96
C PRO A 330 26.91 -9.84 21.18
N LEU A 331 26.59 -10.68 22.17
CA LEU A 331 27.42 -10.87 23.37
C LEU A 331 28.22 -12.18 23.34
N ASP A 332 28.16 -12.98 22.28
CA ASP A 332 28.97 -14.19 22.16
C ASP A 332 30.46 -13.81 21.96
N PRO A 333 31.34 -14.08 22.93
CA PRO A 333 32.73 -13.65 22.87
C PRO A 333 33.59 -14.50 21.92
N ASP A 334 33.07 -15.64 21.46
CA ASP A 334 33.81 -16.63 20.67
C ASP A 334 33.41 -16.61 19.17
N LYS A 335 32.49 -15.72 18.78
CA LYS A 335 31.91 -15.64 17.43
C LYS A 335 31.97 -14.24 16.86
N GLU A 336 32.00 -14.14 15.54
CA GLU A 336 31.84 -12.86 14.85
C GLU A 336 30.39 -12.35 15.00
N VAL A 337 30.25 -11.03 15.11
CA VAL A 337 28.98 -10.37 15.40
C VAL A 337 28.68 -9.23 14.44
N ILE A 338 27.39 -8.95 14.24
CA ILE A 338 26.96 -7.72 13.55
C ILE A 338 26.91 -6.61 14.59
N SER A 339 27.81 -5.63 14.47
CA SER A 339 27.82 -4.42 15.30
C SER A 339 27.17 -3.24 14.56
N GLN A 340 27.28 -3.22 13.23
CA GLN A 340 26.77 -2.18 12.35
C GLN A 340 26.30 -2.79 11.02
N ILE A 341 25.52 -2.04 10.25
CA ILE A 341 24.91 -2.55 9.01
C ILE A 341 25.95 -3.02 7.97
N ASP A 342 27.11 -2.36 7.90
CA ASP A 342 28.19 -2.69 6.97
C ASP A 342 28.80 -4.08 7.21
N ASP A 343 28.62 -4.65 8.41
CA ASP A 343 29.13 -5.99 8.72
C ASP A 343 28.43 -7.07 7.86
N LEU A 344 27.24 -6.76 7.34
CA LEU A 344 26.51 -7.64 6.42
C LEU A 344 27.23 -7.89 5.10
N TRP A 345 28.23 -7.10 4.74
CA TRP A 345 29.03 -7.36 3.53
C TRP A 345 29.94 -8.59 3.65
N TRP A 346 30.35 -8.94 4.86
CA TRP A 346 31.38 -9.96 5.08
C TRP A 346 31.00 -11.02 6.13
N ILE A 347 29.95 -10.81 6.94
CA ILE A 347 29.53 -11.77 7.97
C ILE A 347 29.27 -13.19 7.43
N TRP A 348 28.87 -13.30 6.16
CA TRP A 348 28.54 -14.58 5.52
C TRP A 348 29.73 -15.53 5.37
N ASP A 349 30.95 -15.01 5.39
CA ASP A 349 32.19 -15.80 5.25
C ASP A 349 32.87 -16.07 6.60
N GLU A 350 32.29 -15.60 7.70
CA GLU A 350 32.85 -15.69 9.04
C GLU A 350 32.22 -16.82 9.88
N ASP A 351 32.86 -17.12 11.02
CA ASP A 351 32.31 -18.02 12.03
C ASP A 351 31.41 -17.25 13.01
N TYR A 352 30.12 -17.16 12.67
CA TYR A 352 29.09 -16.52 13.49
C TYR A 352 28.11 -17.55 14.09
N ASN A 353 27.43 -17.18 15.18
CA ASN A 353 26.32 -17.97 15.70
C ASN A 353 25.02 -17.60 14.96
N ASP A 354 24.20 -18.59 14.65
CA ASP A 354 23.00 -18.35 13.86
C ASP A 354 21.77 -18.95 14.53
N TYR A 355 20.88 -18.06 14.97
CA TYR A 355 19.63 -18.38 15.64
C TYR A 355 18.42 -18.39 14.68
N SER A 356 18.64 -18.16 13.38
CA SER A 356 17.56 -18.10 12.41
C SER A 356 17.02 -19.49 12.02
N ASP A 357 15.73 -19.58 11.74
CA ASP A 357 15.12 -20.78 11.18
C ASP A 357 15.51 -20.95 9.71
N ARG A 358 16.34 -21.96 9.43
CA ARG A 358 16.85 -22.26 8.09
C ARG A 358 15.95 -23.18 7.26
N SER A 359 14.77 -23.56 7.74
CA SER A 359 13.90 -24.54 7.08
C SER A 359 13.50 -24.17 5.65
N TYR A 360 13.45 -22.89 5.32
CA TYR A 360 13.08 -22.37 3.99
C TYR A 360 14.27 -21.82 3.19
N PHE A 361 15.48 -21.90 3.73
CA PHE A 361 16.68 -21.45 3.03
C PHE A 361 17.22 -22.60 2.18
N ASN A 362 17.65 -22.29 0.96
CA ASN A 362 18.21 -23.27 0.06
C ASN A 362 19.63 -23.68 0.50
N SER A 363 20.21 -24.67 -0.19
CA SER A 363 21.56 -25.18 0.15
C SER A 363 22.70 -24.18 -0.06
N LYS A 364 22.43 -23.01 -0.66
CA LYS A 364 23.36 -21.88 -0.77
C LYS A 364 23.12 -20.83 0.33
N GLY A 365 22.20 -21.07 1.26
CA GLY A 365 21.87 -20.17 2.35
C GLY A 365 20.92 -19.03 1.98
N TYR A 366 20.16 -19.14 0.86
CA TYR A 366 19.21 -18.10 0.45
C TYR A 366 17.76 -18.53 0.64
N TYR A 367 16.96 -17.65 1.22
CA TYR A 367 15.50 -17.66 1.05
C TYR A 367 15.16 -16.95 -0.26
N LEU A 368 14.28 -17.54 -1.06
CA LEU A 368 13.85 -16.96 -2.34
C LEU A 368 12.46 -16.34 -2.16
N GLU A 369 12.42 -15.04 -1.87
CA GLU A 369 11.17 -14.27 -1.83
C GLU A 369 10.68 -14.08 -3.26
N ARG A 370 9.53 -14.64 -3.60
CA ARG A 370 8.98 -14.58 -4.97
C ARG A 370 7.93 -13.49 -5.14
N ASP A 371 7.46 -12.93 -4.04
CA ASP A 371 6.48 -11.86 -4.03
C ASP A 371 7.24 -10.54 -3.80
N GLN A 372 7.09 -9.95 -2.62
CA GLN A 372 7.47 -8.58 -2.30
C GLN A 372 8.20 -8.52 -0.96
N ILE A 373 9.08 -7.53 -0.79
CA ILE A 373 9.64 -7.19 0.52
C ILE A 373 8.61 -6.34 1.26
N ASN A 374 7.84 -7.00 2.11
CA ASN A 374 6.90 -6.39 3.03
C ASN A 374 6.93 -7.18 4.35
N TYR A 375 7.88 -6.83 5.22
CA TYR A 375 8.20 -7.59 6.42
C TYR A 375 7.95 -6.80 7.70
N GLN A 376 7.43 -7.50 8.70
CA GLN A 376 7.29 -7.02 10.07
C GLN A 376 7.62 -8.15 11.04
N ARG A 377 8.37 -7.85 12.10
CA ARG A 377 8.94 -8.86 13.00
C ARG A 377 7.91 -9.78 13.67
N ASP A 378 6.74 -9.27 14.01
CA ASP A 378 5.67 -9.97 14.73
C ASP A 378 4.39 -10.18 13.90
N GLY A 379 4.43 -9.90 12.59
CA GLY A 379 3.28 -9.97 11.69
C GLY A 379 2.16 -8.95 11.98
N GLY A 380 2.48 -7.87 12.71
CA GLY A 380 1.58 -6.73 12.90
C GLY A 380 1.52 -5.85 11.65
N THR A 381 0.43 -5.09 11.51
CA THR A 381 0.24 -4.15 10.41
C THR A 381 0.98 -2.85 10.72
N ILE A 382 2.23 -2.75 10.26
CA ILE A 382 3.17 -1.67 10.53
C ILE A 382 3.90 -1.36 9.23
N GLY A 383 3.63 -0.18 8.69
CA GLY A 383 4.21 0.26 7.42
C GLY A 383 3.22 1.07 6.58
N ASN A 384 3.56 1.29 5.32
CA ASN A 384 2.75 1.96 4.31
C ASN A 384 1.88 0.98 3.50
N LYS A 385 2.07 -0.33 3.63
CA LYS A 385 1.34 -1.37 2.91
C LYS A 385 0.96 -2.54 3.82
N ALA A 386 -0.34 -2.76 3.97
CA ALA A 386 -0.85 -3.92 4.70
C ALA A 386 -0.42 -5.26 4.04
N GLY A 387 -0.50 -6.34 4.82
CA GLY A 387 -0.17 -7.70 4.35
C GLY A 387 1.27 -8.10 4.66
N GLU A 388 1.84 -7.51 5.70
CA GLU A 388 3.18 -7.74 6.21
C GLU A 388 3.37 -9.22 6.56
N LYS A 389 4.49 -9.79 6.12
CA LYS A 389 4.92 -11.14 6.48
C LYS A 389 5.98 -11.08 7.57
N LEU A 390 6.24 -12.19 8.24
CA LEU A 390 7.41 -12.31 9.10
C LEU A 390 8.69 -12.25 8.24
N PHE A 391 9.76 -11.68 8.82
CA PHE A 391 11.08 -11.76 8.21
C PHE A 391 11.47 -13.24 8.02
N PRO A 392 12.10 -13.62 6.88
CA PRO A 392 12.45 -15.00 6.61
C PRO A 392 13.45 -15.53 7.64
N GLY A 393 13.09 -16.58 8.37
CA GLY A 393 13.92 -17.17 9.43
C GLY A 393 13.76 -16.54 10.80
N ILE A 394 12.92 -15.50 10.98
CA ILE A 394 12.59 -14.93 12.29
C ILE A 394 11.10 -15.14 12.57
N SER A 395 10.78 -16.05 13.49
CA SER A 395 9.40 -16.42 13.80
C SER A 395 8.79 -15.57 14.94
N GLY A 396 8.95 -14.25 14.89
CA GLY A 396 8.50 -13.35 15.96
C GLY A 396 9.59 -12.93 16.94
N THR A 397 9.28 -11.94 17.77
CA THR A 397 10.14 -11.42 18.85
C THR A 397 10.60 -12.51 19.82
N SER A 398 9.77 -13.53 20.07
CA SER A 398 10.14 -14.65 20.95
C SER A 398 11.31 -15.49 20.42
N ALA A 399 11.51 -15.53 19.10
CA ALA A 399 12.65 -16.22 18.48
C ALA A 399 13.98 -15.50 18.74
N LEU A 400 13.94 -14.24 19.20
CA LEU A 400 15.11 -13.42 19.48
C LEU A 400 15.54 -13.43 20.96
N ILE A 401 14.91 -14.30 21.76
CA ILE A 401 15.28 -14.55 23.16
C ILE A 401 16.16 -15.82 23.20
N PRO A 402 17.44 -15.72 23.58
CA PRO A 402 18.31 -16.89 23.70
C PRO A 402 17.77 -17.89 24.74
N GLU A 403 18.12 -19.17 24.58
CA GLU A 403 17.67 -20.21 25.51
C GLU A 403 18.12 -19.90 26.95
N GLY A 404 17.16 -19.86 27.88
CA GLY A 404 17.41 -19.60 29.30
C GLY A 404 17.43 -18.11 29.68
N GLU A 405 17.18 -17.20 28.74
CA GLU A 405 17.08 -15.76 28.99
C GLU A 405 15.62 -15.28 29.07
N GLU A 406 15.41 -14.12 29.71
CA GLU A 406 14.09 -13.50 29.86
C GLU A 406 13.82 -12.35 28.87
N PHE A 407 14.86 -11.85 28.20
CA PHE A 407 14.77 -10.67 27.33
C PHE A 407 15.39 -10.93 25.95
N THR A 408 14.88 -10.21 24.94
CA THR A 408 15.43 -10.26 23.59
C THR A 408 16.86 -9.74 23.57
N ARG A 409 17.72 -10.47 22.87
CA ARG A 409 19.13 -10.13 22.72
C ARG A 409 19.66 -10.40 21.32
N ILE A 410 19.06 -11.35 20.60
CA ILE A 410 19.51 -11.70 19.25
C ILE A 410 19.21 -10.55 18.30
N HIS A 411 20.26 -10.00 17.72
CA HIS A 411 20.15 -9.07 16.60
C HIS A 411 20.02 -9.86 15.31
N PHE A 412 19.46 -9.27 14.27
CA PHE A 412 19.52 -9.90 12.95
C PHE A 412 19.75 -8.90 11.84
N GLY A 413 20.49 -9.32 10.83
CA GLY A 413 20.68 -8.55 9.61
C GLY A 413 20.27 -9.34 8.38
N LEU A 414 19.81 -8.62 7.37
CA LEU A 414 19.25 -9.15 6.14
C LEU A 414 19.92 -8.47 4.94
N GLU A 415 20.32 -9.28 3.97
CA GLU A 415 20.76 -8.85 2.65
C GLU A 415 19.74 -9.35 1.62
N ALA A 416 19.03 -8.44 0.96
CA ALA A 416 18.14 -8.74 -0.16
C ALA A 416 18.77 -8.28 -1.47
N THR A 417 18.92 -9.20 -2.41
CA THR A 417 19.51 -8.93 -3.74
C THR A 417 18.51 -9.22 -4.85
N ALA A 418 18.45 -8.32 -5.83
CA ALA A 418 17.63 -8.48 -7.02
C ALA A 418 18.20 -7.71 -8.22
N PHE A 419 17.81 -8.12 -9.42
CA PHE A 419 17.89 -7.27 -10.60
C PHE A 419 16.56 -6.56 -10.79
N LEU A 420 16.55 -5.23 -10.77
CA LEU A 420 15.36 -4.42 -11.03
C LEU A 420 15.28 -4.04 -12.52
N GLU A 421 14.14 -4.26 -13.15
CA GLU A 421 13.90 -3.88 -14.55
C GLU A 421 13.48 -2.42 -14.65
N LEU A 422 14.38 -1.59 -15.19
CA LEU A 422 14.21 -0.15 -15.26
C LEU A 422 14.28 0.33 -16.71
N GLY A 423 13.36 1.22 -17.08
CA GLY A 423 13.38 1.99 -18.31
C GLY A 423 14.22 3.26 -18.14
N VAL A 424 14.39 4.02 -19.22
CA VAL A 424 15.03 5.34 -19.14
C VAL A 424 14.09 6.32 -18.44
N GLY A 425 14.59 7.10 -17.48
CA GLY A 425 13.83 8.18 -16.86
C GLY A 425 14.15 8.39 -15.38
N TYR A 426 13.29 9.19 -14.74
CA TYR A 426 13.32 9.46 -13.31
C TYR A 426 12.60 8.36 -12.53
N TYR A 427 13.17 7.96 -11.41
CA TYR A 427 12.60 6.97 -10.51
C TYR A 427 12.52 7.51 -9.10
N HIS A 428 11.38 7.23 -8.47
CA HIS A 428 11.10 7.51 -7.08
C HIS A 428 10.79 6.20 -6.37
N MET A 429 11.68 5.79 -5.46
CA MET A 429 11.50 4.65 -4.57
C MET A 429 11.30 5.12 -3.15
N GLN A 430 10.63 4.31 -2.35
CA GLN A 430 10.61 4.50 -0.91
C GLN A 430 10.97 3.22 -0.16
N ILE A 431 11.60 3.39 1.00
CA ILE A 431 11.84 2.31 1.95
C ILE A 431 11.26 2.71 3.30
N THR A 432 10.29 1.94 3.78
CA THR A 432 9.84 2.06 5.17
C THR A 432 10.69 1.11 5.99
N THR A 433 11.33 1.59 7.05
CA THR A 433 12.09 0.69 7.90
C THR A 433 12.20 1.17 9.33
N THR A 434 12.31 0.18 10.22
CA THR A 434 12.82 0.33 11.58
C THR A 434 13.66 -0.92 11.91
N PRO A 435 14.91 -0.80 12.41
CA PRO A 435 15.56 0.45 12.79
C PRO A 435 16.47 1.07 11.72
N VAL A 436 17.18 0.29 10.90
CA VAL A 436 18.12 0.84 9.91
C VAL A 436 18.23 -0.03 8.65
N HIS A 437 18.45 0.65 7.53
CA HIS A 437 18.69 0.07 6.22
C HIS A 437 19.75 0.87 5.46
N SER A 438 20.30 0.28 4.40
CA SER A 438 21.09 0.98 3.39
C SER A 438 20.85 0.32 2.02
N LEU A 439 20.78 1.13 0.97
CA LEU A 439 20.45 0.70 -0.38
C LEU A 439 21.67 0.86 -1.29
N HIS A 440 21.97 -0.15 -2.10
CA HIS A 440 23.14 -0.16 -2.97
C HIS A 440 22.81 -0.61 -4.38
N ILE A 441 23.58 -0.13 -5.34
CA ILE A 441 23.58 -0.57 -6.73
C ILE A 441 24.79 -1.47 -6.95
N GLY A 442 24.55 -2.72 -7.36
CA GLY A 442 25.58 -3.75 -7.45
C GLY A 442 25.40 -4.85 -6.41
N PHE A 443 26.28 -5.85 -6.47
CA PHE A 443 26.36 -6.96 -5.52
C PHE A 443 27.78 -7.06 -4.98
N GLY A 444 27.92 -7.46 -3.72
CA GLY A 444 29.22 -7.64 -3.06
C GLY A 444 30.02 -6.34 -2.92
N GLU A 445 31.33 -6.48 -2.78
CA GLU A 445 32.27 -5.39 -2.47
C GLU A 445 32.31 -4.24 -3.50
N ASP A 446 31.86 -4.48 -4.74
CA ASP A 446 31.80 -3.47 -5.80
C ASP A 446 30.49 -2.66 -5.79
N ALA A 447 29.56 -2.97 -4.87
CA ALA A 447 28.30 -2.26 -4.77
C ALA A 447 28.51 -0.81 -4.29
N VAL A 448 27.78 0.12 -4.90
CA VAL A 448 27.84 1.55 -4.58
C VAL A 448 26.58 1.93 -3.81
N GLU A 449 26.75 2.56 -2.65
CA GLU A 449 25.65 3.05 -1.84
C GLU A 449 24.88 4.15 -2.59
N LEU A 450 23.55 4.03 -2.61
CA LEU A 450 22.64 5.05 -3.06
C LEU A 450 22.10 5.75 -1.81
N PHE A 451 22.27 7.08 -1.73
CA PHE A 451 21.83 7.85 -0.57
C PHE A 451 20.36 8.29 -0.72
N PRO A 452 19.58 8.27 0.38
CA PRO A 452 18.22 8.81 0.37
C PRO A 452 18.22 10.34 0.35
N ASP A 453 17.09 10.93 -0.04
CA ASP A 453 16.84 12.36 0.10
C ASP A 453 16.64 12.71 1.59
N GLU A 454 17.70 13.23 2.20
CA GLU A 454 17.71 13.62 3.61
C GLU A 454 16.75 14.78 3.92
N SER A 455 16.33 15.58 2.94
CA SER A 455 15.42 16.72 3.16
C SER A 455 13.99 16.27 3.47
N ALA A 456 13.62 15.04 3.08
CA ALA A 456 12.30 14.44 3.26
C ALA A 456 12.25 13.39 4.38
N ASN A 457 13.34 13.21 5.12
CA ASN A 457 13.58 12.04 5.97
C ASN A 457 13.07 12.19 7.43
N PRO A 458 12.39 11.18 8.02
CA PRO A 458 11.91 11.21 9.42
C PRO A 458 12.96 10.89 10.50
N GLY A 459 14.12 10.32 10.17
CA GLY A 459 15.04 9.73 11.16
C GLY A 459 14.79 8.22 11.37
N MET A 460 15.12 7.67 12.56
CA MET A 460 15.02 6.21 12.85
C MET A 460 13.58 5.71 13.13
N GLU A 461 12.55 6.44 12.72
CA GLU A 461 11.14 6.12 12.98
C GLU A 461 10.44 5.72 11.67
N ASP A 462 9.52 4.75 11.75
CA ASP A 462 8.72 4.21 10.64
C ASP A 462 7.58 5.14 10.16
N ALA A 463 7.39 6.29 10.80
CA ALA A 463 6.26 7.20 10.55
C ALA A 463 6.26 7.80 9.13
N LYS A 464 7.42 7.80 8.45
CA LYS A 464 7.54 8.20 7.04
C LYS A 464 8.52 7.28 6.33
N ALA A 465 8.32 7.08 5.04
CA ALA A 465 9.26 6.31 4.24
C ALA A 465 10.49 7.15 3.86
N TRP A 466 11.65 6.51 3.77
CA TRP A 466 12.88 7.08 3.21
C TRP A 466 12.73 7.17 1.70
N GLN A 467 13.09 8.31 1.11
CA GLN A 467 12.88 8.60 -0.30
C GLN A 467 14.18 8.41 -1.08
N TYR A 468 14.15 7.64 -2.16
CA TYR A 468 15.30 7.43 -3.05
C TYR A 468 14.93 7.87 -4.45
N ASN A 469 15.60 8.91 -4.93
CA ASN A 469 15.34 9.54 -6.22
C ASN A 469 16.59 9.46 -7.08
N PHE A 470 16.46 8.93 -8.30
CA PHE A 470 17.60 8.73 -9.20
C PHE A 470 17.18 8.71 -10.67
N ILE A 471 18.18 8.81 -11.54
CA ILE A 471 18.01 8.82 -12.99
C ILE A 471 18.52 7.50 -13.59
N VAL A 472 17.77 6.96 -14.55
CA VAL A 472 18.19 5.82 -15.36
C VAL A 472 18.43 6.31 -16.79
N GLU A 473 19.69 6.31 -17.23
CA GLU A 473 20.06 6.78 -18.57
C GLU A 473 19.95 5.68 -19.64
N LYS A 474 19.97 4.41 -19.23
CA LYS A 474 19.98 3.25 -20.13
C LYS A 474 19.00 2.20 -19.62
N PRO A 475 18.07 1.70 -20.45
CA PRO A 475 17.10 0.72 -19.99
C PRO A 475 17.77 -0.64 -19.82
N GLY A 476 17.33 -1.40 -18.83
CA GLY A 476 17.78 -2.78 -18.60
C GLY A 476 17.60 -3.22 -17.16
N LEU A 477 18.34 -4.27 -16.80
CA LEU A 477 18.33 -4.84 -15.46
C LEU A 477 19.50 -4.26 -14.65
N TYR A 478 19.18 -3.61 -13.54
CA TYR A 478 20.14 -3.05 -12.60
C TYR A 478 20.23 -3.92 -11.35
N PRO A 479 21.44 -4.34 -10.93
CA PRO A 479 21.60 -5.06 -9.67
C PRO A 479 21.39 -4.11 -8.50
N PHE A 480 20.59 -4.52 -7.52
CA PHE A 480 20.41 -3.81 -6.26
C PHE A 480 20.63 -4.75 -5.08
N THR A 481 21.25 -4.21 -4.03
CA THR A 481 21.39 -4.83 -2.72
C THR A 481 20.75 -3.93 -1.68
N LEU A 482 19.73 -4.43 -0.98
CA LEU A 482 19.15 -3.80 0.19
C LEU A 482 19.69 -4.50 1.44
N LEU A 483 20.40 -3.75 2.27
CA LEU A 483 20.82 -4.19 3.60
C LEU A 483 19.85 -3.67 4.64
N TYR A 484 19.57 -4.49 5.62
CA TYR A 484 18.72 -4.16 6.76
C TYR A 484 19.33 -4.76 8.02
N TYR A 485 19.33 -4.00 9.12
CA TYR A 485 19.88 -4.47 10.38
C TYR A 485 18.96 -4.10 11.55
N ASP A 486 18.44 -5.13 12.21
CA ASP A 486 17.70 -5.01 13.47
C ASP A 486 18.64 -5.27 14.66
N PHE A 487 19.11 -4.18 15.25
CA PHE A 487 19.88 -4.20 16.49
C PHE A 487 18.99 -4.16 17.75
N LEU A 488 17.71 -4.51 17.62
CA LEU A 488 16.66 -4.41 18.64
C LEU A 488 16.43 -2.98 19.19
N GLY A 489 17.01 -1.97 18.53
CA GLY A 489 16.72 -0.57 18.79
C GLY A 489 15.71 0.00 17.80
N GLY A 490 15.52 1.31 17.83
CA GLY A 490 14.46 1.99 17.09
C GLY A 490 13.16 2.06 17.88
N SER A 491 12.36 3.08 17.61
CA SER A 491 11.01 3.23 18.17
C SER A 491 10.04 3.28 17.00
N SER A 492 9.12 2.32 16.94
CA SER A 492 7.97 2.43 16.05
C SER A 492 7.03 3.49 16.62
N SER A 493 6.62 4.44 15.78
CA SER A 493 5.61 5.46 16.11
C SER A 493 4.19 4.88 16.10
N LEU A 494 4.03 3.67 15.56
CA LEU A 494 2.76 2.96 15.42
C LEU A 494 2.47 2.19 16.72
N THR A 495 1.62 2.80 17.54
CA THR A 495 1.35 2.51 18.98
C THR A 495 0.80 1.12 19.36
N ALA A 496 0.86 0.12 18.47
CA ALA A 496 0.47 -1.26 18.78
C ALA A 496 1.63 -2.14 19.29
N SER A 497 2.88 -1.74 19.03
CA SER A 497 4.04 -2.42 19.62
C SER A 497 4.52 -1.62 20.83
N GLY A 498 4.90 -2.26 21.92
CA GLY A 498 5.47 -1.62 23.10
C GLY A 498 6.86 -1.00 22.86
N GLY A 499 7.02 -0.21 21.80
CA GLY A 499 8.23 0.53 21.45
C GLY A 499 9.32 -0.29 20.77
N SER A 500 9.01 -1.44 20.13
CA SER A 500 10.04 -2.35 19.61
C SER A 500 9.79 -2.96 18.22
N ALA A 501 8.74 -2.60 17.49
CA ALA A 501 8.47 -3.24 16.19
C ALA A 501 9.46 -2.85 15.08
N SER A 502 10.05 -3.86 14.47
CA SER A 502 10.90 -3.76 13.28
C SER A 502 10.09 -4.03 12.02
N SER A 503 10.35 -3.23 10.98
CA SER A 503 9.64 -3.24 9.71
C SER A 503 10.61 -3.04 8.54
N LEU A 504 10.26 -3.60 7.39
CA LEU A 504 10.96 -3.38 6.13
C LEU A 504 10.00 -3.50 4.95
N GLU A 505 9.79 -2.40 4.25
CA GLU A 505 9.03 -2.34 3.01
C GLU A 505 9.86 -1.68 1.93
N TRP A 506 9.82 -2.21 0.71
CA TRP A 506 10.49 -1.58 -0.43
C TRP A 506 9.53 -1.38 -1.60
N LEU A 507 9.31 -0.12 -1.94
CA LEU A 507 8.27 0.29 -2.88
C LEU A 507 8.78 1.25 -3.95
N ASN A 508 8.09 1.28 -5.09
CA ASN A 508 8.20 2.34 -6.08
C ASN A 508 6.96 3.24 -6.05
N VAL A 509 7.17 4.52 -6.36
CA VAL A 509 6.10 5.51 -6.50
C VAL A 509 5.93 5.80 -7.99
N ALA A 510 4.76 5.50 -8.52
CA ALA A 510 4.40 5.88 -9.88
C ALA A 510 4.24 7.41 -9.98
N PRO A 511 4.38 8.01 -11.17
CA PRO A 511 4.31 9.47 -11.34
C PRO A 511 3.01 10.10 -10.81
N ILE A 512 1.90 9.35 -10.87
CA ILE A 512 0.59 9.77 -10.34
C ILE A 512 0.49 9.70 -8.79
N GLY A 513 1.58 9.38 -8.10
CA GLY A 513 1.67 9.28 -6.64
C GLY A 513 1.29 7.91 -6.05
N MET A 514 0.82 6.98 -6.87
CA MET A 514 0.48 5.62 -6.42
C MET A 514 1.73 4.83 -6.02
N ARG A 515 1.66 4.14 -4.89
CA ARG A 515 2.77 3.34 -4.35
C ARG A 515 2.54 1.86 -4.60
N PHE A 516 3.56 1.18 -5.08
CA PHE A 516 3.55 -0.25 -5.38
C PHE A 516 4.74 -0.92 -4.71
N LEU A 517 4.54 -2.07 -4.08
CA LEU A 517 5.67 -2.85 -3.60
C LEU A 517 6.46 -3.34 -4.82
N ILE A 518 7.79 -3.35 -4.71
CA ILE A 518 8.61 -3.86 -5.80
C ILE A 518 8.27 -5.34 -6.00
N ASN A 519 8.08 -5.72 -7.27
CA ASN A 519 7.65 -7.03 -7.72
C ASN A 519 6.18 -7.40 -7.42
N ASP A 520 5.32 -6.43 -7.12
CA ASP A 520 3.86 -6.59 -7.17
C ASP A 520 3.39 -7.02 -8.58
N ASP A 521 2.18 -7.57 -8.70
CA ASP A 521 1.56 -8.01 -9.95
C ASP A 521 0.94 -6.86 -10.75
N ASP A 522 0.83 -5.66 -10.17
CA ASP A 522 0.42 -4.44 -10.89
C ASP A 522 1.48 -4.07 -11.95
N GLY A 523 1.02 -3.75 -13.18
CA GLY A 523 1.91 -3.40 -14.30
C GLY A 523 2.73 -2.12 -14.11
N ARG A 524 2.45 -1.31 -13.09
CA ARG A 524 3.22 -0.11 -12.70
C ARG A 524 4.25 -0.40 -11.62
N ALA A 525 4.24 -1.58 -11.03
CA ALA A 525 5.27 -2.02 -10.10
C ALA A 525 6.57 -2.33 -10.84
N ILE A 526 7.70 -2.01 -10.23
CA ILE A 526 9.01 -2.39 -10.77
C ILE A 526 9.16 -3.90 -10.65
N THR A 527 9.43 -4.58 -11.77
CA THR A 527 9.67 -6.02 -11.76
C THR A 527 11.08 -6.31 -11.22
N ALA A 528 11.18 -7.26 -10.29
CA ALA A 528 12.44 -7.76 -9.77
C ALA A 528 12.72 -9.18 -10.27
N TYR A 529 13.99 -9.49 -10.54
CA TYR A 529 14.44 -10.83 -10.90
C TYR A 529 15.51 -11.33 -9.94
N ILE A 530 15.37 -12.59 -9.52
CA ILE A 530 16.29 -13.27 -8.62
C ILE A 530 17.64 -13.48 -9.33
N PRO A 531 18.78 -13.11 -8.71
CA PRO A 531 20.10 -13.38 -9.29
C PRO A 531 20.30 -14.88 -9.56
N PRO A 532 20.61 -15.33 -10.80
CA PRO A 532 20.59 -16.75 -11.14
C PRO A 532 21.58 -17.63 -10.35
N ASN A 533 22.65 -17.04 -9.82
CA ASN A 533 23.65 -17.72 -9.01
C ASN A 533 23.14 -18.09 -7.60
N THR A 534 22.08 -17.45 -7.10
CA THR A 534 21.46 -17.77 -5.79
C THR A 534 20.44 -18.90 -5.91
N ILE A 535 19.87 -19.10 -7.10
CA ILE A 535 18.92 -20.17 -7.39
C ILE A 535 19.65 -21.52 -7.42
N THR A 536 19.41 -22.35 -6.41
CA THR A 536 19.75 -23.77 -6.44
C THR A 536 18.82 -24.49 -7.41
N GLU A 537 19.38 -25.29 -8.31
CA GLU A 537 18.55 -26.26 -9.04
C GLU A 537 17.95 -27.22 -8.01
N VAL A 538 16.63 -27.19 -7.87
CA VAL A 538 15.91 -28.28 -7.20
C VAL A 538 16.03 -29.48 -8.12
N LYS A 539 17.06 -30.29 -7.90
CA LYS A 539 17.08 -31.63 -8.48
C LYS A 539 15.92 -32.38 -7.83
N PRO A 540 14.99 -32.95 -8.61
CA PRO A 540 13.95 -33.81 -8.03
C PRO A 540 14.64 -34.82 -7.12
N ALA A 541 14.20 -34.91 -5.86
CA ALA A 541 14.74 -35.90 -4.95
C ALA A 541 14.68 -37.28 -5.63
N GLU A 542 15.81 -37.96 -5.71
CA GLU A 542 15.86 -39.33 -6.21
C GLU A 542 15.28 -40.22 -5.11
N MET A 543 14.00 -40.59 -5.29
CA MET A 543 13.34 -41.51 -4.40
C MET A 543 13.67 -42.95 -4.80
N SER A 544 14.06 -43.77 -3.83
CA SER A 544 14.17 -45.20 -4.03
C SER A 544 13.29 -45.97 -3.05
N LEU A 545 12.69 -47.05 -3.57
CA LEU A 545 11.85 -47.96 -2.82
C LEU A 545 12.58 -49.30 -2.72
N SER A 546 12.69 -49.82 -1.51
CA SER A 546 13.20 -51.18 -1.27
C SER A 546 12.30 -51.94 -0.31
N MET A 547 12.37 -53.27 -0.35
CA MET A 547 11.67 -54.16 0.56
C MET A 547 12.68 -54.83 1.48
N GLN A 548 12.51 -54.68 2.79
CA GLN A 548 13.35 -55.33 3.80
C GLN A 548 12.48 -55.72 5.00
N ASP A 549 12.64 -56.94 5.51
CA ASP A 549 11.93 -57.46 6.70
C ASP A 549 10.40 -57.23 6.67
N GLU A 550 9.77 -57.52 5.52
CA GLU A 550 8.33 -57.30 5.28
C GLU A 550 7.88 -55.84 5.41
N LYS A 551 8.79 -54.88 5.26
CA LYS A 551 8.48 -53.44 5.23
C LYS A 551 8.98 -52.79 3.94
N VAL A 552 8.25 -51.77 3.50
CA VAL A 552 8.68 -50.88 2.43
C VAL A 552 9.57 -49.81 3.05
N ILE A 553 10.78 -49.66 2.54
CA ILE A 553 11.69 -48.57 2.92
C ILE A 553 11.70 -47.57 1.78
N VAL A 554 11.29 -46.35 2.08
CA VAL A 554 11.35 -45.18 1.21
C VAL A 554 12.59 -44.38 1.58
N THR A 555 13.47 -44.12 0.63
CA THR A 555 14.63 -43.25 0.83
C THR A 555 14.62 -42.14 -0.21
N TRP A 556 15.14 -40.99 0.19
CA TRP A 556 15.38 -39.86 -0.69
C TRP A 556 16.67 -39.15 -0.27
N ASN A 557 17.36 -38.55 -1.22
CA ASN A 557 18.72 -38.01 -1.07
C ASN A 557 18.77 -36.50 -0.80
N GLU A 558 17.75 -35.74 -1.21
CA GLU A 558 17.69 -34.28 -1.05
C GLU A 558 16.80 -33.88 0.15
N ALA A 559 17.05 -32.73 0.79
CA ALA A 559 16.22 -32.25 1.89
C ALA A 559 14.79 -31.92 1.43
N GLY A 560 13.77 -32.29 2.22
CA GLY A 560 12.37 -31.99 1.93
C GLY A 560 11.39 -32.82 2.76
N PHE A 561 10.11 -32.47 2.68
CA PHE A 561 9.03 -33.14 3.40
C PHE A 561 8.49 -34.32 2.61
N LEU A 562 8.49 -35.51 3.22
CA LEU A 562 7.82 -36.66 2.62
C LEU A 562 6.30 -36.42 2.63
N GLN A 563 5.68 -36.52 1.47
CA GLN A 563 4.23 -36.48 1.32
C GLN A 563 3.69 -37.82 0.85
N GLU A 564 2.48 -38.17 1.29
CA GLU A 564 1.76 -39.36 0.83
C GLU A 564 0.38 -39.05 0.27
N SER A 565 -0.12 -39.94 -0.61
CA SER A 565 -1.48 -39.89 -1.14
C SER A 565 -1.95 -41.24 -1.67
N GLU A 566 -3.25 -41.55 -1.49
CA GLU A 566 -3.87 -42.73 -2.11
C GLU A 566 -4.00 -42.60 -3.65
N LYS A 567 -3.76 -41.41 -4.23
CA LYS A 567 -3.83 -41.14 -5.68
C LYS A 567 -2.58 -40.38 -6.15
N VAL A 568 -2.08 -40.73 -7.34
CA VAL A 568 -0.94 -40.01 -7.97
C VAL A 568 -1.22 -38.52 -8.19
N THR A 569 -2.48 -38.11 -8.27
CA THR A 569 -2.90 -36.71 -8.46
C THR A 569 -3.17 -35.98 -7.14
N GLY A 570 -2.98 -36.62 -5.99
CA GLY A 570 -3.36 -36.06 -4.69
C GLY A 570 -4.83 -36.30 -4.31
N PRO A 571 -5.31 -35.70 -3.20
CA PRO A 571 -4.61 -34.70 -2.37
C PRO A 571 -3.42 -35.29 -1.64
N TRP A 572 -2.34 -34.50 -1.53
CA TRP A 572 -1.10 -34.88 -0.88
C TRP A 572 -1.06 -34.36 0.55
N LYS A 573 -0.52 -35.15 1.47
CA LYS A 573 -0.39 -34.78 2.89
C LYS A 573 1.04 -35.00 3.34
N ASP A 574 1.57 -34.06 4.12
CA ASP A 574 2.86 -34.24 4.78
C ASP A 574 2.80 -35.40 5.77
N VAL A 575 3.83 -36.23 5.76
CA VAL A 575 4.05 -37.29 6.75
C VAL A 575 4.82 -36.66 7.90
N VAL A 576 4.12 -36.49 9.03
CA VAL A 576 4.68 -35.85 10.24
C VAL A 576 5.90 -36.65 10.73
N ASP A 577 6.97 -35.94 11.07
CA ASP A 577 8.24 -36.48 11.59
C ASP A 577 8.94 -37.53 10.69
N ALA A 578 8.70 -37.49 9.38
CA ALA A 578 9.35 -38.40 8.44
C ALA A 578 10.80 -37.99 8.14
N GLY A 579 11.75 -38.87 8.45
CA GLY A 579 13.15 -38.78 8.00
C GLY A 579 13.48 -39.84 6.95
N SER A 580 14.50 -39.59 6.13
CA SER A 580 15.06 -40.57 5.19
C SER A 580 16.12 -41.41 5.90
N PRO A 581 16.01 -42.76 5.96
CA PRO A 581 14.98 -43.62 5.37
C PRO A 581 13.68 -43.66 6.19
N TYR A 582 12.53 -43.65 5.51
CA TYR A 582 11.20 -43.81 6.11
C TYR A 582 10.64 -45.22 5.88
N THR A 583 10.08 -45.83 6.92
CA THR A 583 9.65 -47.24 6.89
C THR A 583 8.13 -47.37 6.98
N ILE A 584 7.56 -48.22 6.14
CA ILE A 584 6.12 -48.33 5.94
C ILE A 584 5.70 -49.80 6.00
N ALA A 585 4.62 -50.07 6.74
CA ALA A 585 4.00 -51.39 6.73
C ALA A 585 3.27 -51.61 5.39
N PRO A 586 3.48 -52.74 4.68
CA PRO A 586 2.77 -53.01 3.44
C PRO A 586 1.27 -53.13 3.72
N HIS A 587 0.49 -52.27 3.09
CA HIS A 587 -0.97 -52.32 3.13
C HIS A 587 -1.54 -52.89 1.83
N SER A 588 -2.80 -53.34 1.85
CA SER A 588 -3.48 -53.93 0.69
C SER A 588 -3.88 -52.92 -0.39
N LYS A 589 -3.66 -51.62 -0.16
CA LYS A 589 -3.93 -50.52 -1.10
C LYS A 589 -2.61 -49.89 -1.54
N ALA A 590 -2.54 -49.48 -2.80
CA ALA A 590 -1.43 -48.67 -3.30
C ALA A 590 -1.44 -47.30 -2.61
N ASN A 591 -0.25 -46.81 -2.26
CA ASN A 591 -0.03 -45.47 -1.76
C ASN A 591 1.11 -44.84 -2.57
N PHE A 592 1.05 -43.54 -2.79
CA PHE A 592 2.03 -42.78 -3.56
C PHE A 592 2.81 -41.88 -2.63
N TYR A 593 4.10 -41.73 -2.90
CA TYR A 593 5.00 -40.89 -2.12
C TYR A 593 5.70 -39.89 -3.03
N ARG A 594 5.90 -38.67 -2.53
CA ARG A 594 6.73 -37.65 -3.17
C ARG A 594 7.48 -36.86 -2.11
N VAL A 595 8.57 -36.20 -2.51
CA VAL A 595 9.23 -35.18 -1.68
C VAL A 595 8.73 -33.82 -2.13
N ARG A 596 8.23 -33.02 -1.18
CA ARG A 596 7.96 -31.59 -1.38
C ARG A 596 9.18 -30.82 -0.88
N HIS A 597 9.78 -30.05 -1.78
CA HIS A 597 10.80 -29.07 -1.44
C HIS A 597 10.14 -27.77 -1.00
#